data_AF-A0A9D6F767-F1
#
_entry.id   AF-A0A9D6F767-F1
#
_cell.length_a   1.000
_cell.length_b   1.000
_cell.length_c   1.000
_cell.angle_alpha   90.00
_cell.angle_beta   90.00
_cell.angle_gamma   90.00
#
_symmetry.space_group_name_H-M   'P 1'
#
loop_
_entity.id
_entity.type
_entity.pdbx_description
1 polymer ?
#
loop_
_entity_poly.entity_id
_entity_poly.type
_entity_poly.pdbx_seq_one_letter_code
_entity_poly.pdbx_strand_id
1 'polypeptide(L)'
;VIVDQDIYLREPIGSKFADLVLPASGWGESDFARCNGERRLRLYSKFCDPPGEAKPDWWIISRFAQKMGFQDFAWNAANDVFEQAARFGRTGVLNYHPLVVYARKLGLKAHELLRKMGTHGIQTPVRFRTHITESQEYLEYAGSYSDPQVPGGIVGTKRLHDPDLDLGEPEGPTVHQKWLTTFNSHSGKALLHKSPWDLFSDFFERIRPREGEFWVTNGRINEIWQSAFDDSRRPYIMQRWPEQWVEIHPEDARRLGIESGDRVRIENNDVVIQTGGFVGVEDDDLTFTKLQQQGLIRVGRGACEGVAIVTDAVRPGLLFTNFLDTGSPANSLVHRVPDPITNRYRFKLGKGRLSKIGESPYKTSFEKMTFKPRTIV
;
A
#
# COMPACT_ATOMS: atom_id res chain seq x y z
N VAL A 1 25.12 0.66 9.69
CA VAL A 1 24.19 1.68 10.19
C VAL A 1 22.83 1.47 9.57
N ILE A 2 21.91 0.87 10.32
CA ILE A 2 20.49 0.78 10.04
C ILE A 2 19.82 1.92 10.80
N VAL A 3 19.12 2.80 10.08
CA VAL A 3 18.37 3.91 10.68
C VAL A 3 16.89 3.60 10.52
N ASP A 4 16.16 3.60 11.63
CA ASP A 4 14.71 3.39 11.67
C ASP A 4 14.02 4.72 12.03
N GLN A 5 13.16 5.19 11.14
CA GLN A 5 12.34 6.39 11.35
C GLN A 5 10.89 5.96 11.41
N ASP A 6 10.33 5.91 12.60
CA ASP A 6 9.00 5.36 12.85
C ASP A 6 8.31 6.11 13.99
N ILE A 7 6.98 5.99 14.05
CA ILE A 7 6.15 6.51 15.14
C ILE A 7 6.13 5.56 16.34
N TYR A 8 6.46 4.27 16.12
CA TYR A 8 6.59 3.28 17.18
C TYR A 8 7.85 2.44 17.02
N LEU A 9 8.47 2.11 18.14
CA LEU A 9 9.53 1.10 18.15
C LEU A 9 8.92 -0.29 17.89
N ARG A 10 9.32 -0.94 16.79
CA ARG A 10 8.79 -2.24 16.35
C ARG A 10 9.86 -3.31 16.22
N GLU A 11 9.48 -4.56 16.51
CA GLU A 11 10.32 -5.73 16.27
C GLU A 11 10.21 -6.23 14.82
N PRO A 12 11.30 -6.78 14.24
CA PRO A 12 12.66 -6.77 14.77
C PRO A 12 13.47 -5.54 14.31
N ILE A 13 12.99 -4.78 13.32
CA ILE A 13 13.79 -3.73 12.67
C ILE A 13 14.18 -2.64 13.68
N GLY A 14 13.21 -1.93 14.25
CA GLY A 14 13.47 -0.81 15.15
C GLY A 14 14.15 -1.22 16.45
N SER A 15 13.67 -2.27 17.12
CA SER A 15 14.17 -2.63 18.46
C SER A 15 15.36 -3.58 18.49
N LYS A 16 15.60 -4.40 17.44
CA LYS A 16 16.68 -5.40 17.45
C LYS A 16 17.80 -5.09 16.46
N PHE A 17 17.51 -4.42 15.36
CA PHE A 17 18.49 -4.24 14.28
C PHE A 17 18.87 -2.79 14.01
N ALA A 18 18.06 -1.80 14.40
CA ALA A 18 18.37 -0.40 14.17
C ALA A 18 19.53 0.04 15.07
N ASP A 19 20.52 0.70 14.45
CA ASP A 19 21.61 1.37 15.14
C ASP A 19 21.16 2.76 15.65
N LEU A 20 20.16 3.35 14.99
CA LEU A 20 19.57 4.64 15.32
C LEU A 20 18.06 4.60 15.09
N VAL A 21 17.30 5.08 16.07
CA VAL A 21 15.84 5.24 15.96
C VAL A 21 15.50 6.72 16.05
N LEU A 22 14.69 7.20 15.10
CA LEU A 22 14.28 8.60 14.97
C LEU A 22 12.76 8.71 15.12
N PRO A 23 12.24 9.36 16.18
CA PRO A 23 10.81 9.42 16.43
C PRO A 23 10.12 10.35 15.42
N ALA A 24 9.26 9.75 14.58
CA ALA A 24 8.44 10.49 13.63
C ALA A 24 7.12 10.96 14.27
N SER A 25 6.56 12.07 13.77
CA SER A 25 5.20 12.49 14.14
C SER A 25 4.15 11.72 13.35
N GLY A 26 3.06 11.31 13.99
CA GLY A 26 1.95 10.60 13.38
C GLY A 26 0.86 11.48 12.73
N TRP A 27 -0.27 10.84 12.41
CA TRP A 27 -1.46 11.51 11.90
C TRP A 27 -2.04 12.47 12.94
N GLY A 28 -2.38 13.70 12.53
CA GLY A 28 -2.94 14.72 13.42
C GLY A 28 -1.90 15.58 14.14
N GLU A 29 -0.64 15.14 14.17
CA GLU A 29 0.46 15.84 14.84
C GLU A 29 1.19 16.82 13.91
N SER A 30 0.98 16.69 12.60
CA SER A 30 1.47 17.61 11.56
C SER A 30 0.46 17.78 10.43
N ASP A 31 0.51 18.93 9.78
CA ASP A 31 -0.25 19.16 8.54
C ASP A 31 0.33 18.28 7.43
N PHE A 32 -0.51 17.53 6.70
CA PHE A 32 -0.08 16.85 5.48
C PHE A 32 -1.21 16.79 4.45
N ALA A 33 -0.84 16.77 3.17
CA ALA A 33 -1.78 16.66 2.06
C ALA A 33 -1.68 15.29 1.39
N ARG A 34 -2.82 14.70 0.99
CA ARG A 34 -2.87 13.36 0.38
C ARG A 34 -3.99 13.24 -0.65
N CYS A 35 -3.73 12.42 -1.66
CA CYS A 35 -4.74 11.92 -2.61
C CYS A 35 -5.25 10.52 -2.23
N ASN A 36 -6.55 10.25 -2.44
CA ASN A 36 -7.12 8.90 -2.39
C ASN A 36 -7.11 8.23 -3.79
N GLY A 37 -7.77 7.07 -3.93
CA GLY A 37 -7.82 6.30 -5.18
C GLY A 37 -8.48 7.01 -6.38
N GLU A 38 -9.31 8.03 -6.14
CA GLU A 38 -9.87 8.88 -7.20
C GLU A 38 -9.05 10.17 -7.42
N ARG A 39 -7.82 10.24 -6.89
CA ARG A 39 -6.89 11.36 -7.01
C ARG A 39 -7.35 12.66 -6.34
N ARG A 40 -8.28 12.59 -5.38
CA ARG A 40 -8.79 13.75 -4.63
C ARG A 40 -7.80 14.20 -3.57
N LEU A 41 -7.17 15.33 -3.81
CA LEU A 41 -6.24 16.02 -2.93
C LEU A 41 -6.99 16.75 -1.82
N ARG A 42 -6.63 16.48 -0.56
CA ARG A 42 -7.12 17.19 0.63
C ARG A 42 -5.97 17.46 1.59
N LEU A 43 -6.19 18.46 2.45
CA LEU A 43 -5.35 18.71 3.62
C LEU A 43 -5.91 17.98 4.84
N TYR A 44 -5.04 17.28 5.56
CA TYR A 44 -5.27 16.82 6.91
C TYR A 44 -4.57 17.82 7.84
N SER A 45 -5.36 18.59 8.58
CA SER A 45 -4.82 19.63 9.46
C SER A 45 -4.34 19.04 10.78
N LYS A 46 -3.25 19.58 11.31
CA LYS A 46 -2.77 19.32 12.67
C LYS A 46 -3.86 19.70 13.68
N PHE A 47 -4.08 18.84 14.67
CA PHE A 47 -4.99 19.09 15.80
C PHE A 47 -4.40 18.73 17.17
N CYS A 48 -3.26 18.06 17.24
CA CYS A 48 -2.53 17.79 18.48
C CYS A 48 -1.03 18.01 18.29
N ASP A 49 -0.29 18.12 19.39
CA ASP A 49 1.17 18.17 19.36
C ASP A 49 1.77 16.75 19.28
N PRO A 50 2.92 16.58 18.60
CA PRO A 50 3.61 15.30 18.57
C PRO A 50 4.12 14.89 19.97
N PRO A 51 4.21 13.59 20.27
CA PRO A 51 4.68 13.11 21.56
C PRO A 51 6.17 13.39 21.77
N GLY A 52 6.51 13.98 22.92
CA GLY A 52 7.90 14.24 23.31
C GLY A 52 8.65 15.09 22.28
N GLU A 53 9.74 14.55 21.75
CA GLU A 53 10.59 15.24 20.77
C GLU A 53 10.32 14.83 19.31
N ALA A 54 9.27 14.04 19.06
CA ALA A 54 8.95 13.57 17.72
C ALA A 54 8.78 14.72 16.71
N LYS A 55 9.26 14.49 15.48
CA LYS A 55 9.24 15.48 14.40
C LYS A 55 8.64 14.91 13.12
N PRO A 56 8.05 15.75 12.25
CA PRO A 56 7.59 15.31 10.94
C PRO A 56 8.72 14.70 10.10
N ASP A 57 8.40 13.70 9.29
CA ASP A 57 9.38 13.00 8.45
C ASP A 57 10.20 13.95 7.57
N TRP A 58 9.52 14.94 6.96
CA TRP A 58 10.17 15.95 6.12
C TRP A 58 11.19 16.78 6.89
N TRP A 59 10.94 17.03 8.18
CA TRP A 59 11.85 17.80 9.02
C TRP A 59 13.08 16.97 9.36
N ILE A 60 12.89 15.70 9.72
CA ILE A 60 14.00 14.79 10.04
C ILE A 60 14.95 14.71 8.84
N ILE A 61 14.42 14.44 7.65
CA ILE A 61 15.19 14.37 6.41
C ILE A 61 15.84 15.71 6.06
N SER A 62 15.16 16.84 6.28
CA SER A 62 15.74 18.15 5.99
C SER A 62 16.94 18.47 6.89
N ARG A 63 16.94 18.00 8.15
CA ARG A 63 18.10 18.14 9.04
C ARG A 63 19.30 17.31 8.58
N PHE A 64 19.07 16.08 8.11
CA PHE A 64 20.14 15.29 7.50
C PHE A 64 20.72 15.99 6.28
N ALA A 65 19.86 16.46 5.37
CA ALA A 65 20.30 17.15 4.16
C ALA A 65 21.14 18.39 4.48
N GLN A 66 20.70 19.23 5.43
CA GLN A 66 21.47 20.40 5.88
C GLN A 66 22.82 20.01 6.50
N LYS A 67 22.88 18.94 7.30
CA LYS A 67 24.14 18.45 7.89
C LYS A 67 25.10 17.89 6.85
N MET A 68 24.57 17.35 5.75
CA MET A 68 25.36 16.91 4.60
C MET A 68 25.78 18.06 3.67
N GLY A 69 25.38 19.30 3.96
CA GLY A 69 25.75 20.50 3.19
C GLY A 69 24.82 20.82 2.02
N PHE A 70 23.70 20.10 1.86
CA PHE A 70 22.71 20.42 0.83
C PHE A 70 21.97 21.73 1.16
N GLN A 71 21.74 22.55 0.14
CA GLN A 71 20.99 23.80 0.22
C GLN A 71 19.50 23.57 -0.07
N ASP A 72 18.65 24.56 0.22
CA ASP A 72 17.20 24.55 -0.04
C ASP A 72 16.38 23.51 0.77
N PHE A 73 16.90 23.09 1.93
CA PHE A 73 16.21 22.23 2.90
C PHE A 73 15.79 22.96 4.18
N ALA A 74 15.93 24.30 4.23
CA ALA A 74 15.55 25.11 5.40
C ALA A 74 14.04 25.41 5.44
N TRP A 75 13.20 24.37 5.36
CA TRP A 75 11.75 24.49 5.43
C TRP A 75 11.27 24.73 6.86
N ASN A 76 10.30 25.64 7.01
CA ASN A 76 9.73 26.01 8.30
C ASN A 76 8.42 25.26 8.58
N ALA A 77 7.69 24.89 7.53
CA ALA A 77 6.42 24.17 7.64
C ALA A 77 6.24 23.14 6.52
N ALA A 78 5.32 22.19 6.74
CA ALA A 78 4.94 21.19 5.73
C ALA A 78 4.45 21.83 4.41
N ASN A 79 3.83 23.01 4.49
CA ASN A 79 3.40 23.76 3.30
C ASN A 79 4.58 24.13 2.39
N ASP A 80 5.76 24.43 2.94
CA ASP A 80 6.94 24.80 2.15
C ASP A 80 7.38 23.63 1.26
N VAL A 81 7.39 22.43 1.86
CA VAL A 81 7.67 21.16 1.15
C VAL A 81 6.61 20.90 0.09
N PHE A 82 5.33 21.07 0.44
CA PHE A 82 4.20 20.86 -0.47
C PHE A 82 4.26 21.79 -1.68
N GLU A 83 4.49 23.09 -1.48
CA GLU A 83 4.59 24.04 -2.59
C GLU A 83 5.85 23.85 -3.45
N GLN A 84 6.95 23.41 -2.86
CA GLN A 84 8.16 23.06 -3.60
C GLN A 84 7.95 21.81 -4.46
N ALA A 85 7.37 20.76 -3.88
CA ALA A 85 7.08 19.50 -4.56
C ALA A 85 6.13 19.67 -5.76
N ALA A 86 5.18 20.61 -5.68
CA ALA A 86 4.22 20.92 -6.75
C ALA A 86 4.88 21.17 -8.12
N ARG A 87 6.09 21.76 -8.12
CA ARG A 87 6.82 22.14 -9.34
C ARG A 87 7.28 20.93 -10.15
N PHE A 88 7.52 19.81 -9.48
CA PHE A 88 8.05 18.58 -10.08
C PHE A 88 6.93 17.65 -10.58
N GLY A 89 5.68 17.88 -10.16
CA GLY A 89 4.52 17.08 -10.55
C GLY A 89 3.70 17.62 -11.72
N ARG A 90 4.15 18.68 -12.41
CA ARG A 90 3.34 19.46 -13.38
C ARG A 90 2.81 18.66 -14.58
N THR A 91 3.47 17.57 -14.95
CA THR A 91 3.08 16.70 -16.07
C THR A 91 2.42 15.40 -15.61
N GLY A 92 2.31 15.19 -14.30
CA GLY A 92 1.82 13.94 -13.71
C GLY A 92 0.32 13.93 -13.43
N VAL A 93 -0.21 12.74 -13.19
CA VAL A 93 -1.63 12.50 -12.82
C VAL A 93 -2.03 13.15 -11.50
N LEU A 94 -1.06 13.47 -10.64
CA LEU A 94 -1.28 14.18 -9.37
C LEU A 94 -0.90 15.67 -9.46
N ASN A 95 -0.85 16.28 -10.66
CA ASN A 95 -0.47 17.68 -10.77
C ASN A 95 -1.41 18.59 -9.95
N TYR A 96 -0.87 19.25 -8.93
CA TYR A 96 -1.56 20.26 -8.13
C TYR A 96 -0.89 21.63 -8.20
N HIS A 97 0.03 21.84 -9.14
CA HIS A 97 0.73 23.12 -9.29
C HIS A 97 -0.23 24.30 -9.53
N PRO A 98 -1.30 24.17 -10.34
CA PRO A 98 -2.27 25.26 -10.50
C PRO A 98 -2.94 25.68 -9.19
N LEU A 99 -3.17 24.76 -8.25
CA LEU A 99 -3.67 25.08 -6.92
C LEU A 99 -2.68 25.98 -6.15
N VAL A 100 -1.39 25.66 -6.18
CA VAL A 100 -0.35 26.46 -5.49
C VAL A 100 -0.27 27.86 -6.08
N VAL A 101 -0.30 27.98 -7.42
CA VAL A 101 -0.25 29.27 -8.09
C VAL A 101 -1.50 30.10 -7.80
N TYR A 102 -2.68 29.48 -7.79
CA TYR A 102 -3.92 30.19 -7.47
C TYR A 102 -3.98 30.60 -5.99
N ALA A 103 -3.52 29.75 -5.06
CA ALA A 103 -3.39 30.13 -3.66
C ALA A 103 -2.55 31.40 -3.49
N ARG A 104 -1.42 31.50 -4.19
CA ARG A 104 -0.58 32.72 -4.17
C ARG A 104 -1.29 33.94 -4.74
N LYS A 105 -2.11 33.79 -5.79
CA LYS A 105 -2.94 34.91 -6.30
C LYS A 105 -3.96 35.40 -5.26
N LEU A 106 -4.46 34.51 -4.40
CA LEU A 106 -5.33 34.85 -3.28
C LEU A 106 -4.57 35.44 -2.07
N GLY A 107 -3.23 35.51 -2.12
CA GLY A 107 -2.41 35.86 -0.95
C GLY A 107 -2.41 34.78 0.15
N LEU A 108 -2.71 33.53 -0.21
CA LEU A 108 -2.79 32.39 0.70
C LEU A 108 -1.64 31.40 0.48
N LYS A 109 -1.32 30.64 1.52
CA LYS A 109 -0.57 29.39 1.39
C LYS A 109 -1.44 28.31 0.75
N ALA A 110 -0.82 27.37 0.04
CA ALA A 110 -1.57 26.30 -0.63
C ALA A 110 -2.38 25.42 0.37
N HIS A 111 -1.84 25.16 1.55
CA HIS A 111 -2.57 24.48 2.63
C HIS A 111 -3.80 25.27 3.10
N GLU A 112 -3.74 26.60 3.17
CA GLU A 112 -4.88 27.42 3.58
C GLU A 112 -6.01 27.36 2.56
N LEU A 113 -5.68 27.37 1.27
CA LEU A 113 -6.66 27.15 0.20
C LEU A 113 -7.30 25.75 0.32
N LEU A 114 -6.50 24.70 0.47
CA LEU A 114 -7.04 23.34 0.68
C LEU A 114 -7.94 23.26 1.92
N ARG A 115 -7.61 23.99 2.99
CA ARG A 115 -8.45 24.06 4.19
C ARG A 115 -9.81 24.70 3.90
N LYS A 116 -9.85 25.77 3.09
CA LYS A 116 -11.11 26.39 2.64
C LYS A 116 -11.96 25.45 1.78
N MET A 117 -11.34 24.55 1.02
CA MET A 117 -12.02 23.51 0.23
C MET A 117 -12.56 22.33 1.07
N GLY A 118 -12.22 22.29 2.37
CA GLY A 118 -12.70 21.28 3.31
C GLY A 118 -12.33 19.85 2.94
N THR A 119 -13.12 18.90 3.45
CA THR A 119 -12.94 17.47 3.17
C THR A 119 -13.34 17.07 1.76
N HIS A 120 -14.00 17.96 1.02
CA HIS A 120 -14.29 17.75 -0.40
C HIS A 120 -13.03 17.87 -1.25
N GLY A 121 -12.16 18.86 -0.98
CA GLY A 121 -10.89 19.01 -1.70
C GLY A 121 -11.06 19.10 -3.23
N ILE A 122 -10.09 18.57 -3.98
CA ILE A 122 -10.08 18.66 -5.46
C ILE A 122 -9.41 17.45 -6.12
N GLN A 123 -9.97 16.95 -7.23
CA GLN A 123 -9.39 15.86 -8.01
C GLN A 123 -8.27 16.35 -8.91
N THR A 124 -7.12 15.69 -8.81
CA THR A 124 -5.96 15.96 -9.66
C THR A 124 -6.04 15.21 -11.01
N PRO A 125 -5.42 15.75 -12.08
CA PRO A 125 -4.68 17.01 -12.13
C PRO A 125 -5.59 18.24 -12.01
N VAL A 126 -5.14 19.25 -11.26
CA VAL A 126 -5.86 20.53 -11.12
C VAL A 126 -5.62 21.36 -12.37
N ARG A 127 -6.65 22.04 -12.87
CA ARG A 127 -6.59 22.98 -13.99
C ARG A 127 -6.97 24.37 -13.52
N PHE A 128 -6.24 25.39 -13.97
CA PHE A 128 -6.62 26.79 -13.80
C PHE A 128 -7.57 27.19 -14.94
N ARG A 129 -8.59 27.99 -14.60
CA ARG A 129 -9.58 28.56 -15.52
C ARG A 129 -9.71 30.05 -15.27
N THR A 130 -9.63 30.86 -16.31
CA THR A 130 -9.95 32.30 -16.28
C THR A 130 -11.45 32.48 -16.14
N HIS A 131 -12.21 31.64 -16.83
CA HIS A 131 -13.66 31.51 -16.68
C HIS A 131 -14.01 30.02 -16.54
N ILE A 132 -14.66 29.66 -15.44
CA ILE A 132 -15.12 28.29 -15.20
C ILE A 132 -16.35 28.06 -16.09
N THR A 133 -16.25 27.08 -17.00
CA THR A 133 -17.31 26.71 -17.95
C THR A 133 -17.94 25.37 -17.63
N GLU A 134 -17.30 24.57 -16.77
CA GLU A 134 -17.79 23.26 -16.37
C GLU A 134 -19.14 23.38 -15.63
N SER A 135 -20.01 22.38 -15.81
CA SER A 135 -21.32 22.35 -15.16
C SER A 135 -21.19 22.27 -13.64
N GLN A 136 -22.21 22.73 -12.92
CA GLN A 136 -22.25 22.67 -11.46
C GLN A 136 -22.04 21.24 -10.93
N GLU A 137 -22.66 20.23 -11.56
CA GLU A 137 -22.46 18.81 -11.22
C GLU A 137 -21.00 18.36 -11.39
N TYR A 138 -20.34 18.84 -12.46
CA TYR A 138 -18.92 18.54 -12.67
C TYR A 138 -18.07 19.16 -11.56
N LEU A 139 -18.32 20.42 -11.21
CA LEU A 139 -17.58 21.14 -10.18
C LEU A 139 -17.77 20.52 -8.79
N GLU A 140 -19.00 20.14 -8.45
CA GLU A 140 -19.33 19.45 -7.20
C GLU A 140 -18.73 18.06 -7.11
N TYR A 141 -18.54 17.37 -8.24
CA TYR A 141 -17.86 16.08 -8.23
C TYR A 141 -16.34 16.26 -8.20
N ALA A 142 -15.77 16.99 -9.13
CA ALA A 142 -14.31 17.10 -9.30
C ALA A 142 -13.65 18.00 -8.26
N GLY A 143 -14.42 18.86 -7.61
CA GLY A 143 -13.93 19.94 -6.77
C GLY A 143 -13.46 21.14 -7.60
N SER A 144 -13.75 22.34 -7.11
CA SER A 144 -13.29 23.60 -7.69
C SER A 144 -13.17 24.66 -6.60
N TYR A 145 -12.48 25.75 -6.93
CA TYR A 145 -12.45 26.93 -6.08
C TYR A 145 -12.25 28.19 -6.93
N SER A 146 -13.03 29.23 -6.66
CA SER A 146 -12.86 30.57 -7.21
C SER A 146 -13.23 31.60 -6.15
N ASP A 147 -12.55 32.75 -6.15
CA ASP A 147 -12.88 33.89 -5.30
C ASP A 147 -13.44 35.04 -6.16
N PRO A 148 -14.60 35.65 -5.81
CA PRO A 148 -15.16 36.75 -6.58
C PRO A 148 -14.23 37.96 -6.76
N GLN A 149 -13.27 38.14 -5.86
CA GLN A 149 -12.33 39.27 -5.88
C GLN A 149 -11.04 38.96 -6.64
N VAL A 150 -10.78 37.68 -6.97
CA VAL A 150 -9.53 37.25 -7.62
C VAL A 150 -9.83 36.54 -8.94
N PRO A 151 -9.44 37.11 -10.09
CA PRO A 151 -9.77 36.57 -11.40
C PRO A 151 -9.38 35.09 -11.59
N GLY A 152 -10.30 34.35 -12.18
CA GLY A 152 -10.18 32.94 -12.46
C GLY A 152 -10.43 32.04 -11.25
N GLY A 153 -10.10 30.77 -11.41
CA GLY A 153 -10.30 29.73 -10.41
C GLY A 153 -9.55 28.46 -10.79
N ILE A 154 -9.71 27.45 -9.95
CA ILE A 154 -9.20 26.10 -10.17
C ILE A 154 -10.32 25.09 -10.24
N VAL A 155 -10.17 24.11 -11.12
CA VAL A 155 -11.14 23.05 -11.37
C VAL A 155 -10.42 21.72 -11.40
N GLY A 156 -10.98 20.70 -10.76
CA GLY A 156 -10.45 19.36 -10.76
C GLY A 156 -10.69 18.61 -12.08
N THR A 157 -10.06 17.46 -12.20
CA THR A 157 -10.25 16.55 -13.33
C THR A 157 -10.98 15.29 -12.90
N LYS A 158 -12.26 15.17 -13.29
CA LYS A 158 -13.18 14.08 -12.92
C LYS A 158 -12.66 12.71 -13.36
N ARG A 159 -12.24 12.60 -14.63
CA ARG A 159 -11.76 11.36 -15.26
C ARG A 159 -10.51 11.62 -16.08
N LEU A 160 -9.72 10.57 -16.28
CA LEU A 160 -8.59 10.56 -17.20
C LEU A 160 -8.97 9.78 -18.45
N HIS A 161 -8.28 10.03 -19.56
CA HIS A 161 -8.55 9.41 -20.86
C HIS A 161 -9.98 9.68 -21.36
N ASP A 162 -10.54 10.83 -21.01
CA ASP A 162 -11.91 11.21 -21.30
C ASP A 162 -11.96 12.05 -22.58
N PRO A 163 -12.41 11.49 -23.72
CA PRO A 163 -12.41 12.20 -25.00
C PRO A 163 -13.36 13.41 -25.00
N ASP A 164 -14.33 13.45 -24.10
CA ASP A 164 -15.32 14.52 -23.98
C ASP A 164 -14.89 15.60 -22.97
N LEU A 165 -13.72 15.45 -22.35
CA LEU A 165 -13.18 16.46 -21.44
C LEU A 165 -12.83 17.73 -22.23
N ASP A 166 -13.63 18.78 -22.02
CA ASP A 166 -13.29 20.11 -22.51
C ASP A 166 -12.07 20.65 -21.76
N LEU A 167 -10.94 20.65 -22.46
CA LEU A 167 -9.70 21.22 -21.97
C LEU A 167 -9.61 22.72 -22.24
N GLY A 168 -10.27 23.24 -23.27
CA GLY A 168 -9.95 24.56 -23.83
C GLY A 168 -8.46 24.73 -24.15
N GLU A 169 -8.03 25.99 -24.31
CA GLU A 169 -6.61 26.31 -24.37
C GLU A 169 -5.96 26.18 -22.97
N PRO A 170 -4.66 25.82 -22.87
CA PRO A 170 -3.97 25.84 -21.58
C PRO A 170 -3.94 27.25 -20.97
N GLU A 171 -4.54 27.41 -19.80
CA GLU A 171 -4.63 28.69 -19.11
C GLU A 171 -3.73 28.74 -17.86
N GLY A 172 -3.01 29.86 -17.70
CA GLY A 172 -2.15 30.11 -16.55
C GLY A 172 -1.09 28.99 -16.36
N PRO A 173 -0.99 28.37 -15.17
CA PRO A 173 -0.01 27.31 -14.89
C PRO A 173 -0.46 25.91 -15.35
N THR A 174 -1.60 25.80 -16.05
CA THR A 174 -2.16 24.51 -16.50
C THR A 174 -1.29 23.92 -17.59
N VAL A 175 -1.02 22.61 -17.49
CA VAL A 175 -0.33 21.86 -18.54
C VAL A 175 -1.27 20.77 -19.03
N HIS A 176 -1.69 20.87 -20.29
CA HIS A 176 -2.47 19.82 -20.94
C HIS A 176 -1.57 18.68 -21.34
N GLN A 177 -1.91 17.49 -20.84
CA GLN A 177 -1.26 16.25 -21.24
C GLN A 177 -2.18 15.49 -22.18
N LYS A 178 -1.62 14.92 -23.25
CA LYS A 178 -2.38 14.11 -24.20
C LYS A 178 -3.19 12.99 -23.53
N TRP A 179 -2.67 12.42 -22.43
CA TRP A 179 -3.32 11.34 -21.70
C TRP A 179 -4.59 11.78 -20.93
N LEU A 180 -4.92 13.08 -20.89
CA LEU A 180 -6.17 13.56 -20.31
C LEU A 180 -7.38 13.12 -21.14
N THR A 181 -7.26 13.10 -22.47
CA THR A 181 -8.35 12.80 -23.42
C THR A 181 -8.13 11.52 -24.21
N THR A 182 -6.95 10.92 -24.13
CA THR A 182 -6.60 9.68 -24.83
C THR A 182 -5.76 8.77 -23.92
N PHE A 183 -5.46 7.53 -24.32
CA PHE A 183 -4.56 6.67 -23.54
C PHE A 183 -3.12 7.18 -23.59
N ASN A 184 -2.34 6.89 -22.54
CA ASN A 184 -0.93 7.30 -22.46
C ASN A 184 0.00 6.41 -23.32
N SER A 185 -0.26 6.37 -24.62
CA SER A 185 0.53 5.67 -25.63
C SER A 185 0.93 6.64 -26.75
N HIS A 186 1.95 6.28 -27.54
CA HIS A 186 2.40 7.10 -28.66
C HIS A 186 1.24 7.42 -29.63
N SER A 187 0.38 6.44 -29.92
CA SER A 187 -0.80 6.61 -30.78
C SER A 187 -2.00 7.22 -30.07
N GLY A 188 -2.06 7.20 -28.74
CA GLY A 188 -3.25 7.60 -27.95
C GLY A 188 -4.29 6.49 -27.83
N LYS A 189 -4.05 5.32 -28.42
CA LYS A 189 -4.93 4.15 -28.35
C LYS A 189 -4.53 3.24 -27.20
N ALA A 190 -5.49 2.50 -26.66
CA ALA A 190 -5.19 1.41 -25.73
C ALA A 190 -4.33 0.35 -26.43
N LEU A 191 -3.31 -0.14 -25.74
CA LEU A 191 -2.48 -1.25 -26.20
C LEU A 191 -3.00 -2.54 -25.57
N LEU A 192 -3.48 -3.47 -26.40
CA LEU A 192 -3.84 -4.80 -25.94
C LEU A 192 -2.56 -5.64 -25.82
N HIS A 193 -2.21 -6.01 -24.60
CA HIS A 193 -1.06 -6.87 -24.33
C HIS A 193 -1.46 -8.34 -24.41
N LYS A 194 -0.77 -9.10 -25.27
CA LYS A 194 -0.79 -10.56 -25.18
C LYS A 194 0.01 -10.97 -23.95
N SER A 195 -0.54 -11.84 -23.12
CA SER A 195 0.12 -12.36 -21.91
C SER A 195 0.22 -13.88 -22.00
N PRO A 196 1.16 -14.43 -22.77
CA PRO A 196 1.37 -15.87 -22.88
C PRO A 196 1.66 -16.51 -21.51
N TRP A 197 1.08 -17.69 -21.25
CA TRP A 197 1.21 -18.39 -19.97
C TRP A 197 2.61 -18.95 -19.73
N ASP A 198 3.28 -19.37 -20.80
CA ASP A 198 4.63 -19.94 -20.81
C ASP A 198 5.70 -19.00 -20.23
N LEU A 199 5.49 -17.68 -20.29
CA LEU A 199 6.36 -16.70 -19.63
C LEU A 199 6.40 -16.81 -18.10
N PHE A 200 5.39 -17.44 -17.48
CA PHE A 200 5.24 -17.51 -16.02
C PHE A 200 5.05 -18.93 -15.49
N SER A 201 4.79 -19.88 -16.38
CA SER A 201 4.36 -21.23 -16.03
C SER A 201 5.45 -22.00 -15.32
N ASP A 202 6.72 -21.84 -15.67
CA ASP A 202 7.82 -22.62 -15.11
C ASP A 202 7.97 -22.45 -13.59
N PHE A 203 7.86 -21.20 -13.11
CA PHE A 203 7.80 -20.90 -11.69
C PHE A 203 6.54 -21.50 -11.06
N PHE A 204 5.37 -21.29 -11.67
CA PHE A 204 4.10 -21.79 -11.14
C PHE A 204 4.10 -23.32 -10.98
N GLU A 205 4.59 -24.05 -11.99
CA GLU A 205 4.74 -25.50 -11.95
C GLU A 205 5.72 -25.93 -10.85
N ARG A 206 6.84 -25.22 -10.69
CA ARG A 206 7.84 -25.52 -9.63
C ARG A 206 7.26 -25.40 -8.22
N ILE A 207 6.40 -24.40 -8.00
CA ILE A 207 5.89 -24.08 -6.67
C ILE A 207 4.53 -24.71 -6.38
N ARG A 208 3.93 -25.42 -7.35
CA ARG A 208 2.65 -26.09 -7.17
C ARG A 208 2.71 -27.02 -5.93
N PRO A 209 1.68 -26.99 -5.05
CA PRO A 209 1.58 -27.92 -3.94
C PRO A 209 1.63 -29.37 -4.41
N ARG A 210 2.45 -30.16 -3.73
CA ARG A 210 2.55 -31.61 -3.92
C ARG A 210 1.50 -32.33 -3.08
N GLU A 211 1.47 -33.66 -3.16
CA GLU A 211 0.55 -34.47 -2.34
C GLU A 211 0.73 -34.18 -0.83
N GLY A 212 -0.39 -33.84 -0.19
CA GLY A 212 -0.45 -33.45 1.22
C GLY A 212 0.02 -32.01 1.52
N GLU A 213 0.35 -31.22 0.51
CA GLU A 213 0.58 -29.78 0.63
C GLU A 213 -0.67 -28.99 0.22
N PHE A 214 -0.76 -27.77 0.73
CA PHE A 214 -1.83 -26.82 0.43
C PHE A 214 -1.26 -25.59 -0.25
N TRP A 215 -2.08 -24.94 -1.08
CA TRP A 215 -1.85 -23.53 -1.37
C TRP A 215 -2.10 -22.72 -0.09
N VAL A 216 -1.24 -21.74 0.17
CA VAL A 216 -1.37 -20.83 1.30
C VAL A 216 -1.39 -19.42 0.75
N THR A 217 -2.61 -18.90 0.56
CA THR A 217 -2.78 -17.48 0.28
C THR A 217 -2.87 -16.73 1.61
N ASN A 218 -2.53 -15.45 1.59
CA ASN A 218 -2.61 -14.61 2.78
C ASN A 218 -3.26 -13.27 2.43
N GLY A 219 -3.74 -12.54 3.42
CA GLY A 219 -4.42 -11.29 3.14
C GLY A 219 -4.72 -10.45 4.37
N ARG A 220 -5.44 -9.38 4.13
CA ARG A 220 -5.86 -8.46 5.19
C ARG A 220 -7.05 -9.07 5.92
N ILE A 221 -7.23 -8.58 7.12
CA ILE A 221 -8.47 -8.71 7.86
C ILE A 221 -9.04 -7.31 8.09
N ASN A 222 -10.37 -7.19 8.17
CA ASN A 222 -11.04 -5.90 8.24
C ASN A 222 -10.66 -5.09 9.49
N GLU A 223 -10.51 -5.79 10.62
CA GLU A 223 -10.38 -5.18 11.94
C GLU A 223 -8.95 -4.77 12.30
N ILE A 224 -7.93 -5.25 11.59
CA ILE A 224 -6.52 -4.93 11.86
C ILE A 224 -5.95 -4.11 10.70
N TRP A 225 -5.46 -2.93 11.02
CA TRP A 225 -4.78 -2.05 10.09
C TRP A 225 -3.30 -2.42 9.96
N GLN A 226 -2.93 -2.88 8.76
CA GLN A 226 -1.55 -3.17 8.37
C GLN A 226 -0.83 -3.98 9.46
N SER A 227 0.44 -3.74 9.77
CA SER A 227 1.25 -4.54 10.71
C SER A 227 0.79 -4.50 12.18
N ALA A 228 -0.44 -4.07 12.45
CA ALA A 228 -1.01 -3.81 13.77
C ALA A 228 -0.14 -2.85 14.60
N PHE A 229 0.61 -1.96 13.94
CA PHE A 229 1.60 -1.11 14.61
C PHE A 229 0.94 -0.24 15.68
N ASP A 230 -0.27 0.27 15.45
CA ASP A 230 -1.10 0.97 16.43
C ASP A 230 -2.10 0.01 17.10
N ASP A 231 -2.81 -0.78 16.29
CA ASP A 231 -3.92 -1.64 16.75
C ASP A 231 -3.52 -2.68 17.79
N SER A 232 -2.25 -3.10 17.83
CA SER A 232 -1.74 -3.99 18.89
C SER A 232 -1.87 -3.43 20.31
N ARG A 233 -2.07 -2.11 20.45
CA ARG A 233 -2.32 -1.44 21.74
C ARG A 233 -3.80 -1.28 22.08
N ARG A 234 -4.71 -1.68 21.19
CA ARG A 234 -6.16 -1.53 21.37
C ARG A 234 -6.73 -2.83 21.95
N PRO A 235 -7.14 -2.86 23.23
CA PRO A 235 -7.50 -4.10 23.90
C PRO A 235 -8.63 -4.87 23.21
N TYR A 236 -9.62 -4.18 22.63
CA TYR A 236 -10.74 -4.82 21.95
C TYR A 236 -10.36 -5.51 20.64
N ILE A 237 -9.36 -4.99 19.90
CA ILE A 237 -8.84 -5.64 18.68
C ILE A 237 -8.06 -6.88 19.07
N MET A 238 -7.14 -6.74 20.04
CA MET A 238 -6.32 -7.85 20.52
C MET A 238 -7.11 -8.90 21.28
N GLN A 239 -8.23 -8.53 21.92
CA GLN A 239 -9.16 -9.49 22.48
C GLN A 239 -9.77 -10.36 21.38
N ARG A 240 -10.22 -9.75 20.28
CA ARG A 240 -10.85 -10.45 19.14
C ARG A 240 -9.86 -11.29 18.33
N TRP A 241 -8.62 -10.80 18.19
CA TRP A 241 -7.56 -11.39 17.39
C TRP A 241 -6.25 -11.47 18.20
N PRO A 242 -6.21 -12.34 19.24
CA PRO A 242 -5.07 -12.42 20.16
C PRO A 242 -3.85 -13.15 19.57
N GLU A 243 -4.06 -13.91 18.49
CA GLU A 243 -3.06 -14.74 17.84
C GLU A 243 -3.36 -14.82 16.34
N GLN A 244 -2.34 -15.15 15.55
CA GLN A 244 -2.46 -15.57 14.16
C GLN A 244 -3.55 -16.64 13.97
N TRP A 245 -4.15 -16.68 12.80
CA TRP A 245 -5.20 -17.64 12.46
C TRP A 245 -5.07 -18.17 11.04
N VAL A 246 -5.68 -19.34 10.81
CA VAL A 246 -5.69 -20.03 9.51
C VAL A 246 -7.11 -20.49 9.22
N GLU A 247 -7.67 -20.00 8.12
CA GLU A 247 -8.94 -20.48 7.56
C GLU A 247 -8.72 -21.78 6.78
N ILE A 248 -9.53 -22.79 7.09
CA ILE A 248 -9.41 -24.16 6.57
C ILE A 248 -10.78 -24.64 6.11
N HIS A 249 -10.86 -25.20 4.90
CA HIS A 249 -12.12 -25.76 4.40
C HIS A 249 -12.59 -26.96 5.27
N PRO A 250 -13.89 -27.14 5.51
CA PRO A 250 -14.41 -28.22 6.37
C PRO A 250 -14.00 -29.64 5.94
N GLU A 251 -13.85 -29.89 4.64
CA GLU A 251 -13.39 -31.19 4.14
C GLU A 251 -11.93 -31.48 4.51
N ASP A 252 -11.04 -30.51 4.33
CA ASP A 252 -9.63 -30.65 4.66
C ASP A 252 -9.43 -30.74 6.17
N ALA A 253 -10.20 -29.94 6.93
CA ALA A 253 -10.22 -29.98 8.39
C ALA A 253 -10.63 -31.37 8.90
N ARG A 254 -11.70 -31.94 8.35
CA ARG A 254 -12.17 -33.30 8.68
C ARG A 254 -11.13 -34.36 8.36
N ARG A 255 -10.48 -34.28 7.19
CA ARG A 255 -9.42 -35.21 6.77
C ARG A 255 -8.22 -35.19 7.73
N LEU A 256 -7.92 -34.02 8.30
CA LEU A 256 -6.78 -33.82 9.18
C LEU A 256 -7.11 -33.88 10.68
N GLY A 257 -8.38 -34.11 11.05
CA GLY A 257 -8.81 -34.10 12.45
C GLY A 257 -8.63 -32.74 13.13
N ILE A 258 -8.85 -31.66 12.37
CA ILE A 258 -8.75 -30.26 12.82
C ILE A 258 -10.15 -29.70 13.02
N GLU A 259 -10.34 -29.01 14.13
CA GLU A 259 -11.54 -28.26 14.48
C GLU A 259 -11.20 -26.77 14.68
N SER A 260 -12.21 -25.90 14.60
CA SER A 260 -12.06 -24.50 14.97
C SER A 260 -11.54 -24.37 16.41
N GLY A 261 -10.53 -23.52 16.61
CA GLY A 261 -9.88 -23.36 17.91
C GLY A 261 -8.69 -24.30 18.15
N ASP A 262 -8.43 -25.29 17.30
CA ASP A 262 -7.17 -26.02 17.35
C ASP A 262 -5.99 -25.11 16.99
N ARG A 263 -4.82 -25.37 17.59
CA ARG A 263 -3.56 -24.78 17.11
C ARG A 263 -3.02 -25.61 15.97
N VAL A 264 -2.67 -24.93 14.89
CA VAL A 264 -2.14 -25.55 13.67
C VAL A 264 -0.82 -24.92 13.28
N ARG A 265 0.00 -25.70 12.57
CA ARG A 265 1.26 -25.26 11.99
C ARG A 265 1.29 -25.60 10.50
N ILE A 266 1.64 -24.61 9.71
CA ILE A 266 1.93 -24.74 8.29
C ILE A 266 3.45 -24.71 8.12
N GLU A 267 4.02 -25.73 7.49
CA GLU A 267 5.46 -25.80 7.21
C GLU A 267 5.75 -25.90 5.72
N ASN A 268 6.70 -25.10 5.24
CA ASN A 268 7.23 -25.16 3.89
C ASN A 268 8.73 -25.38 3.94
N ASN A 269 9.19 -26.57 3.58
CA ASN A 269 10.62 -26.89 3.50
C ASN A 269 11.22 -26.67 2.10
N ASP A 270 10.45 -26.05 1.20
CA ASP A 270 10.74 -25.90 -0.22
C ASP A 270 10.61 -24.42 -0.66
N VAL A 271 10.91 -23.47 0.23
CA VAL A 271 10.82 -22.04 -0.09
C VAL A 271 11.96 -21.67 -1.04
N VAL A 272 11.69 -21.61 -2.34
CA VAL A 272 12.68 -21.10 -3.32
C VAL A 272 12.98 -19.61 -3.09
N ILE A 273 14.26 -19.26 -3.14
CA ILE A 273 14.77 -17.91 -2.88
C ILE A 273 15.80 -17.57 -3.97
N GLN A 274 15.55 -16.48 -4.68
CA GLN A 274 16.50 -15.95 -5.65
C GLN A 274 17.66 -15.26 -4.91
N THR A 275 18.89 -15.56 -5.31
CA THR A 275 20.13 -15.05 -4.69
C THR A 275 20.89 -14.06 -5.56
N GLY A 276 20.55 -13.97 -6.85
CA GLY A 276 21.15 -13.05 -7.82
C GLY A 276 20.34 -13.00 -9.12
N GLY A 277 20.85 -12.30 -10.13
CA GLY A 277 20.15 -12.17 -11.42
C GLY A 277 18.86 -11.36 -11.34
N PHE A 278 18.78 -10.38 -10.42
CA PHE A 278 17.59 -9.52 -10.24
C PHE A 278 17.35 -8.54 -11.40
N VAL A 279 18.34 -8.40 -12.28
CA VAL A 279 18.29 -7.57 -13.48
C VAL A 279 18.71 -8.46 -14.64
N GLY A 280 17.80 -8.70 -15.57
CA GLY A 280 18.09 -9.42 -16.82
C GLY A 280 18.51 -8.43 -17.88
N VAL A 281 19.39 -8.87 -18.78
CA VAL A 281 19.82 -8.09 -19.94
C VAL A 281 19.17 -8.65 -21.21
N GLU A 282 18.91 -9.96 -21.23
CA GLU A 282 18.25 -10.70 -22.31
C GLU A 282 16.93 -11.31 -21.85
N ASP A 283 16.04 -11.61 -22.81
CA ASP A 283 14.68 -12.13 -22.54
C ASP A 283 14.70 -13.44 -21.73
N ASP A 284 15.71 -14.30 -21.95
CA ASP A 284 15.83 -15.60 -21.30
C ASP A 284 16.44 -15.54 -19.88
N ASP A 285 17.09 -14.42 -19.52
CA ASP A 285 17.83 -14.26 -18.25
C ASP A 285 16.93 -14.34 -17.00
N LEU A 286 15.62 -14.23 -17.18
CA LEU A 286 14.67 -14.03 -16.09
C LEU A 286 13.60 -15.12 -15.96
N THR A 287 13.72 -16.22 -16.72
CA THR A 287 12.88 -17.40 -16.46
C THR A 287 13.35 -18.10 -15.18
N PHE A 288 12.42 -18.69 -14.42
CA PHE A 288 12.78 -19.39 -13.19
C PHE A 288 13.74 -20.56 -13.47
N THR A 289 13.50 -21.28 -14.57
CA THR A 289 14.32 -22.42 -14.99
C THR A 289 15.77 -22.01 -15.25
N LYS A 290 16.00 -20.87 -15.92
CA LYS A 290 17.35 -20.36 -16.18
C LYS A 290 18.03 -19.88 -14.90
N LEU A 291 17.32 -19.14 -14.05
CA LEU A 291 17.82 -18.77 -12.71
C LEU A 291 18.26 -20.01 -11.92
N GLN A 292 17.49 -21.10 -11.99
CA GLN A 292 17.84 -22.35 -11.33
C GLN A 292 19.06 -23.03 -11.97
N GLN A 293 19.14 -23.11 -13.30
CA GLN A 293 20.29 -23.69 -14.02
C GLN A 293 21.60 -22.94 -13.74
N GLN A 294 21.53 -21.61 -13.56
CA GLN A 294 22.65 -20.75 -13.21
C GLN A 294 23.03 -20.82 -11.71
N GLY A 295 22.32 -21.61 -10.90
CA GLY A 295 22.58 -21.73 -9.46
C GLY A 295 22.15 -20.50 -8.64
N LEU A 296 21.29 -19.65 -9.19
CA LEU A 296 20.79 -18.42 -8.55
C LEU A 296 19.52 -18.65 -7.71
N ILE A 297 19.12 -19.91 -7.54
CA ILE A 297 18.02 -20.32 -6.67
C ILE A 297 18.57 -21.18 -5.53
N ARG A 298 18.32 -20.76 -4.29
CA ARG A 298 18.49 -21.60 -3.10
C ARG A 298 17.13 -22.03 -2.55
N VAL A 299 17.11 -23.14 -1.82
CA VAL A 299 15.92 -23.63 -1.11
C VAL A 299 16.07 -23.30 0.38
N GLY A 300 15.06 -22.62 0.92
CA GLY A 300 14.92 -22.30 2.33
C GLY A 300 13.72 -23.01 2.95
N ARG A 301 13.46 -22.67 4.20
CA ARG A 301 12.33 -23.19 4.99
C ARG A 301 11.57 -22.04 5.63
N GLY A 302 10.28 -22.23 5.86
CA GLY A 302 9.40 -21.29 6.54
C GLY A 302 8.30 -22.01 7.28
N ALA A 303 7.75 -21.37 8.31
CA ALA A 303 6.63 -21.90 9.08
C ALA A 303 5.73 -20.77 9.58
N CYS A 304 4.45 -21.07 9.67
CA CYS A 304 3.44 -20.19 10.25
C CYS A 304 2.54 -21.02 11.17
N GLU A 305 2.42 -20.60 12.41
CA GLU A 305 1.47 -21.15 13.38
C GLU A 305 0.26 -20.23 13.53
N GLY A 306 -0.88 -20.79 13.88
CA GLY A 306 -2.06 -20.01 14.21
C GLY A 306 -3.23 -20.88 14.68
N VAL A 307 -4.31 -20.22 15.07
CA VAL A 307 -5.57 -20.86 15.48
C VAL A 307 -6.40 -21.19 14.24
N ALA A 308 -6.85 -22.44 14.14
CA ALA A 308 -7.70 -22.91 13.07
C ALA A 308 -9.08 -22.24 13.12
N ILE A 309 -9.56 -21.81 11.95
CA ILE A 309 -10.94 -21.36 11.71
C ILE A 309 -11.49 -22.23 10.59
N VAL A 310 -12.38 -23.16 10.91
CA VAL A 310 -13.02 -24.02 9.92
C VAL A 310 -14.15 -23.24 9.23
N THR A 311 -14.04 -23.02 7.92
CA THR A 311 -14.99 -22.23 7.14
C THR A 311 -15.02 -22.65 5.67
N ASP A 312 -16.19 -22.62 5.06
CA ASP A 312 -16.44 -22.85 3.63
C ASP A 312 -16.12 -21.62 2.75
N ALA A 313 -15.64 -20.52 3.33
CA ALA A 313 -15.19 -19.33 2.59
C ALA A 313 -13.91 -19.58 1.75
N VAL A 314 -13.14 -20.62 2.10
CA VAL A 314 -11.96 -21.08 1.35
C VAL A 314 -12.25 -22.39 0.63
N ARG A 315 -11.61 -22.64 -0.51
CA ARG A 315 -11.82 -23.88 -1.29
C ARG A 315 -11.01 -25.05 -0.70
N PRO A 316 -11.42 -26.31 -0.93
CA PRO A 316 -10.56 -27.47 -0.66
C PRO A 316 -9.16 -27.30 -1.26
N GLY A 317 -8.13 -27.64 -0.49
CA GLY A 317 -6.71 -27.51 -0.88
C GLY A 317 -6.13 -26.09 -0.79
N LEU A 318 -6.91 -25.11 -0.32
CA LEU A 318 -6.49 -23.72 -0.13
C LEU A 318 -6.66 -23.29 1.33
N LEU A 319 -5.59 -22.74 1.90
CA LEU A 319 -5.59 -22.08 3.19
C LEU A 319 -5.55 -20.56 3.00
N PHE A 320 -6.25 -19.83 3.86
CA PHE A 320 -6.12 -18.38 3.97
C PHE A 320 -5.62 -18.00 5.38
N THR A 321 -4.68 -17.06 5.46
CA THR A 321 -4.16 -16.57 6.74
C THR A 321 -3.85 -15.07 6.68
N ASN A 322 -3.79 -14.42 7.84
CA ASN A 322 -3.49 -13.01 7.93
C ASN A 322 -1.97 -12.76 7.75
N PHE A 323 -1.56 -11.83 6.87
CA PHE A 323 -0.12 -11.51 6.74
C PHE A 323 0.36 -10.41 7.71
N LEU A 324 -0.55 -9.89 8.53
CA LEU A 324 -0.29 -8.74 9.41
C LEU A 324 0.36 -9.13 10.75
N ASP A 325 0.24 -10.39 11.16
CA ASP A 325 0.88 -10.90 12.37
C ASP A 325 2.40 -10.98 12.17
N THR A 326 3.15 -10.36 13.08
CA THR A 326 4.61 -10.32 13.06
C THR A 326 5.28 -11.40 13.90
N GLY A 327 4.55 -11.99 14.86
CA GLY A 327 5.02 -13.11 15.68
C GLY A 327 4.98 -14.44 14.94
N SER A 328 4.01 -14.62 14.05
CA SER A 328 3.88 -15.80 13.18
C SER A 328 3.61 -15.38 11.72
N PRO A 329 4.65 -14.92 11.00
CA PRO A 329 4.46 -14.27 9.70
C PRO A 329 4.16 -15.29 8.61
N ALA A 330 2.95 -15.24 8.05
CA ALA A 330 2.54 -16.06 6.90
C ALA A 330 3.45 -15.88 5.68
N ASN A 331 4.08 -14.71 5.54
CA ASN A 331 5.05 -14.43 4.47
C ASN A 331 6.30 -15.31 4.53
N SER A 332 6.57 -15.99 5.66
CA SER A 332 7.67 -16.96 5.74
C SER A 332 7.47 -18.16 4.82
N LEU A 333 6.23 -18.48 4.47
CA LEU A 333 5.84 -19.59 3.59
C LEU A 333 5.94 -19.26 2.10
N VAL A 334 6.14 -17.98 1.77
CA VAL A 334 6.11 -17.44 0.41
C VAL A 334 7.49 -17.51 -0.21
N HIS A 335 7.54 -17.95 -1.47
CA HIS A 335 8.74 -17.96 -2.30
C HIS A 335 9.30 -16.55 -2.52
N ARG A 336 10.63 -16.40 -2.43
CA ARG A 336 11.34 -15.12 -2.61
C ARG A 336 11.94 -15.05 -4.01
N VAL A 337 11.08 -15.25 -5.00
CA VAL A 337 11.39 -15.07 -6.41
C VAL A 337 10.39 -14.03 -6.93
N PRO A 338 10.83 -12.78 -7.16
CA PRO A 338 9.97 -11.74 -7.68
C PRO A 338 9.53 -12.04 -9.11
N ASP A 339 8.45 -11.40 -9.51
CA ASP A 339 8.09 -11.33 -10.92
C ASP A 339 9.23 -10.69 -11.73
N PRO A 340 9.69 -11.33 -12.82
CA PRO A 340 10.89 -10.90 -13.52
C PRO A 340 10.77 -9.54 -14.19
N ILE A 341 9.55 -9.12 -14.57
CA ILE A 341 9.31 -7.86 -15.26
C ILE A 341 9.20 -6.72 -14.26
N THR A 342 8.41 -6.92 -13.20
CA THR A 342 8.05 -5.85 -12.25
C THR A 342 8.89 -5.83 -10.97
N ASN A 343 9.72 -6.86 -10.77
CA ASN A 343 10.45 -7.14 -9.54
C ASN A 343 9.53 -7.19 -8.29
N ARG A 344 8.27 -7.62 -8.47
CA ARG A 344 7.27 -7.70 -7.39
C ARG A 344 7.15 -9.13 -6.87
N TYR A 345 7.28 -9.29 -5.56
CA TYR A 345 7.07 -10.59 -4.92
C TYR A 345 5.62 -11.07 -5.03
N ARG A 346 5.48 -12.38 -5.27
CA ARG A 346 4.20 -13.05 -5.50
C ARG A 346 3.59 -13.57 -4.19
N PHE A 347 3.28 -12.64 -3.27
CA PHE A 347 2.86 -12.94 -1.89
C PHE A 347 1.65 -13.87 -1.74
N LYS A 348 0.83 -14.05 -2.78
CA LYS A 348 -0.36 -14.90 -2.76
C LYS A 348 -0.08 -16.35 -3.12
N LEU A 349 1.17 -16.67 -3.46
CA LEU A 349 1.62 -17.99 -3.88
C LEU A 349 2.53 -18.61 -2.81
N GLY A 350 2.02 -18.73 -1.59
CA GLY A 350 2.64 -19.57 -0.56
C GLY A 350 2.17 -21.02 -0.68
N LYS A 351 2.91 -21.94 -0.09
CA LYS A 351 2.46 -23.33 0.09
C LYS A 351 2.97 -23.90 1.40
N GLY A 352 2.45 -25.05 1.81
CA GLY A 352 2.99 -25.80 2.93
C GLY A 352 2.13 -27.00 3.34
N ARG A 353 2.68 -27.83 4.22
CA ARG A 353 1.94 -28.93 4.88
C ARG A 353 1.30 -28.40 6.15
N LEU A 354 0.02 -28.71 6.34
CA LEU A 354 -0.75 -28.34 7.52
C LEU A 354 -0.74 -29.49 8.53
N SER A 355 -0.54 -29.17 9.81
CA SER A 355 -0.60 -30.12 10.91
C SER A 355 -1.26 -29.52 12.15
N LYS A 356 -1.96 -30.35 12.93
CA LYS A 356 -2.45 -29.98 14.26
C LYS A 356 -1.32 -30.12 15.27
N ILE A 357 -1.09 -29.08 16.06
CA ILE A 357 -0.02 -29.04 17.08
C ILE A 357 -0.57 -28.95 18.51
N GLY A 358 -1.89 -28.80 18.68
CA GLY A 358 -2.54 -28.78 19.99
C GLY A 358 -3.91 -28.10 19.94
N GLU A 359 -4.43 -27.73 21.10
CA GLU A 359 -5.64 -26.92 21.23
C GLU A 359 -5.27 -25.51 21.71
N SER A 360 -5.92 -24.48 21.16
CA SER A 360 -5.73 -23.12 21.66
C SER A 360 -6.53 -22.92 22.96
N PRO A 361 -6.14 -21.96 23.83
CA PRO A 361 -6.94 -21.56 24.98
C PRO A 361 -8.34 -21.03 24.61
N TYR A 362 -8.57 -20.70 23.34
CA TYR A 362 -9.81 -20.11 22.83
C TYR A 362 -10.78 -21.15 22.29
N LYS A 363 -10.37 -22.43 22.18
CA LYS A 363 -11.23 -23.50 21.66
C LYS A 363 -12.51 -23.67 22.47
N THR A 364 -12.39 -23.57 23.79
CA THR A 364 -13.49 -23.74 24.74
C THR A 364 -13.93 -22.42 25.40
N SER A 365 -13.12 -21.35 25.27
CA SER A 365 -13.42 -20.02 25.81
C SER A 365 -13.85 -19.06 24.69
N PHE A 366 -15.13 -18.69 24.70
CA PHE A 366 -15.71 -17.75 23.73
C PHE A 366 -15.51 -16.27 24.10
N GLU A 367 -14.72 -15.97 25.14
CA GLU A 367 -14.53 -14.60 25.65
C GLU A 367 -13.59 -13.76 24.79
N LYS A 368 -12.72 -14.40 24.00
CA LYS A 368 -11.67 -13.72 23.22
C LYS A 368 -11.89 -13.89 21.72
N MET A 369 -11.81 -15.13 21.23
CA MET A 369 -11.90 -15.43 19.81
C MET A 369 -13.25 -16.10 19.48
N THR A 370 -13.92 -15.62 18.43
CA THR A 370 -15.10 -16.28 17.88
C THR A 370 -14.79 -16.92 16.53
N PHE A 371 -15.28 -18.13 16.34
CA PHE A 371 -15.16 -18.92 15.12
C PHE A 371 -16.45 -18.93 14.29
N LYS A 372 -17.40 -18.05 14.63
CA LYS A 372 -18.61 -17.88 13.82
C LYS A 372 -18.25 -17.36 12.42
N PRO A 373 -19.05 -17.72 11.39
CA PRO A 373 -18.85 -17.21 10.03
C PRO A 373 -18.77 -15.67 10.00
N ARG A 374 -17.90 -15.16 9.12
CA ARG A 374 -17.66 -13.72 8.93
C ARG A 374 -18.27 -13.18 7.63
N THR A 375 -18.94 -14.04 6.86
CA THR A 375 -19.63 -13.66 5.63
C THR A 375 -20.77 -12.70 5.94
N ILE A 376 -20.83 -11.59 5.20
CA ILE A 376 -21.99 -10.69 5.22
C ILE A 376 -23.11 -11.42 4.49
N VAL A 377 -24.18 -11.75 5.22
CA VAL A 377 -25.41 -12.36 4.68
C VAL A 377 -26.38 -11.28 4.25
#